data_AF-A0A852V3B1-F1
#
_entry.id   AF-A0A852V3B1-F1
#
_cell.length_a   1.000
_cell.length_b   1.000
_cell.length_c   1.000
_cell.angle_alpha   90.00
_cell.angle_beta   90.00
_cell.angle_gamma   90.00
#
_symmetry.space_group_name_H-M   'P 1'
#
loop_
_entity.id
_entity.type
_entity.pdbx_description
1 polymer ?
#
loop_
_entity_poly.entity_id
_entity_poly.type
_entity_poly.pdbx_seq_one_letter_code
_entity_poly.pdbx_strand_id
1 'polypeptide(L)'
;MSRLRCLAAAGLVLLSSAALTTATATAATATAGPRETGVSSTPEAASLKPVPPRVQRTRQRNAAPPRRRRPWKTIRIEPAAPSATDQRPPASRQRPPATDHRPTATDQRPPAAPVAQQRPAVAPQSMADPRRPAPLLSPENMRVLVLTATPGEQFSAAASRSALLVCDPTRGSHPQGAQACGQLSVVNGEFTALRPLPGVACTMQYDPVTVTASGIWDGRTVRYQHTFGNSCVMRSTTGSVFAF
;
A
#
# COMPACT_ATOMS: atom_id res chain seq x y z
N MET A 1 -26.37 -61.23 -24.22
CA MET A 1 -26.37 -61.94 -22.92
C MET A 1 -24.97 -62.52 -22.71
N SER A 2 -24.50 -62.62 -21.46
CA SER A 2 -23.14 -63.03 -21.01
C SER A 2 -22.03 -61.99 -21.24
N ARG A 3 -21.48 -61.26 -20.26
CA ARG A 3 -21.02 -61.50 -18.86
C ARG A 3 -19.76 -62.38 -18.71
N LEU A 4 -18.74 -61.72 -18.15
CA LEU A 4 -17.69 -62.15 -17.21
C LEU A 4 -16.49 -63.00 -17.68
N ARG A 5 -15.28 -62.46 -17.41
CA ARG A 5 -14.17 -63.03 -16.60
C ARG A 5 -12.99 -62.02 -16.58
N CYS A 6 -12.58 -61.48 -15.42
CA CYS A 6 -11.70 -62.00 -14.36
C CYS A 6 -10.19 -61.83 -14.63
N LEU A 7 -9.50 -61.16 -13.69
CA LEU A 7 -8.10 -61.32 -13.17
C LEU A 7 -7.67 -59.96 -12.57
N ALA A 8 -7.65 -59.68 -11.26
CA ALA A 8 -6.96 -60.28 -10.10
C ALA A 8 -5.42 -60.11 -10.11
N ALA A 9 -4.91 -59.21 -9.26
CA ALA A 9 -3.60 -59.18 -8.56
C ALA A 9 -3.34 -57.73 -8.09
N ALA A 10 -2.73 -57.40 -6.95
CA ALA A 10 -2.37 -58.06 -5.70
C ALA A 10 -1.96 -56.91 -4.76
N GLY A 11 -2.27 -56.99 -3.47
CA GLY A 11 -1.78 -56.02 -2.49
C GLY A 11 -0.33 -56.30 -2.08
N LEU A 12 0.37 -55.27 -1.58
CA LEU A 12 1.30 -55.42 -0.46
C LEU A 12 1.58 -54.07 0.22
N VAL A 13 1.89 -54.18 1.50
CA VAL A 13 1.99 -53.16 2.55
C VAL A 13 3.46 -53.01 2.98
N LEU A 14 3.83 -51.82 3.50
CA LEU A 14 5.05 -51.43 4.26
C LEU A 14 6.40 -51.33 3.50
N LEU A 15 7.07 -50.17 3.63
CA LEU A 15 8.27 -50.02 4.46
C LEU A 15 8.66 -48.54 4.63
N SER A 16 8.78 -48.10 5.88
CA SER A 16 9.52 -46.90 6.31
C SER A 16 10.98 -46.97 5.88
N SER A 17 11.57 -45.85 5.49
CA SER A 17 13.02 -45.61 5.65
C SER A 17 13.27 -44.12 5.77
N ALA A 18 13.58 -43.70 7.00
CA ALA A 18 14.21 -42.44 7.32
C ALA A 18 15.66 -42.49 6.83
N ALA A 19 16.15 -41.42 6.20
CA ALA A 19 17.57 -41.20 5.96
C ALA A 19 17.94 -39.83 6.52
N LEU A 20 18.71 -39.87 7.61
CA LEU A 20 19.41 -38.75 8.24
C LEU A 20 20.39 -38.14 7.24
N THR A 21 20.41 -36.81 7.15
CA THR A 21 21.56 -36.07 6.59
C THR A 21 22.20 -35.27 7.72
N THR A 22 23.34 -35.75 8.20
CA THR A 22 24.20 -35.05 9.15
C THR A 22 25.02 -34.00 8.41
N ALA A 23 24.71 -32.72 8.62
CA ALA A 23 25.57 -31.60 8.22
C ALA A 23 26.47 -31.22 9.40
N THR A 24 27.76 -31.31 9.15
CA THR A 24 28.89 -31.05 10.05
C THR A 24 29.01 -29.55 10.38
N ALA A 25 28.94 -29.22 11.67
CA ALA A 25 29.29 -27.89 12.18
C ALA A 25 30.77 -27.86 12.57
N THR A 26 31.55 -27.00 11.92
CA THR A 26 32.92 -26.65 12.28
C THR A 26 32.94 -25.86 13.59
N ALA A 27 33.59 -26.41 14.63
CA ALA A 27 33.83 -25.75 15.89
C ALA A 27 35.01 -24.78 15.80
N ALA A 28 34.79 -23.52 16.13
CA ALA A 28 35.82 -22.52 16.38
C ALA A 28 36.37 -22.70 17.81
N THR A 29 37.69 -22.82 17.92
CA THR A 29 38.45 -22.89 19.16
C THR A 29 38.47 -21.53 19.86
N ALA A 30 37.91 -21.47 21.07
CA ALA A 30 38.07 -20.33 21.99
C ALA A 30 38.92 -20.75 23.18
N THR A 31 40.04 -20.05 23.36
CA THR A 31 41.07 -20.23 24.39
C THR A 31 40.54 -19.89 25.78
N ALA A 32 40.72 -20.81 26.74
CA ALA A 32 40.37 -20.65 28.14
C ALA A 32 41.40 -19.81 28.91
N GLY A 33 40.94 -18.83 29.68
CA GLY A 33 41.72 -18.12 30.71
C GLY A 33 41.47 -18.70 32.12
N PRO A 34 42.40 -18.53 33.07
CA PRO A 34 42.34 -19.17 34.38
C PRO A 34 41.31 -18.47 35.29
N ARG A 35 40.61 -19.30 36.08
CA ARG A 35 39.50 -18.92 36.96
C ARG A 35 40.03 -18.80 38.39
N GLU A 36 39.94 -17.59 38.92
CA GLU A 36 40.30 -17.24 40.30
C GLU A 36 39.40 -17.95 41.32
N THR A 37 40.03 -18.30 42.44
CA THR A 37 39.49 -19.00 43.60
C THR A 37 38.65 -18.09 44.51
N GLY A 38 37.59 -18.66 45.07
CA GLY A 38 37.12 -18.35 46.43
C GLY A 38 36.00 -17.33 46.55
N VAL A 39 34.83 -17.77 47.04
CA VAL A 39 34.44 -17.57 48.45
C VAL A 39 33.13 -18.33 48.68
N SER A 40 33.18 -19.18 49.71
CA SER A 40 32.07 -19.93 50.27
C SER A 40 31.11 -18.98 50.97
N SER A 41 29.83 -19.02 50.60
CA SER A 41 28.74 -18.46 51.39
C SER A 41 27.57 -19.44 51.37
N THR A 42 27.49 -20.26 52.39
CA THR A 42 26.34 -21.08 52.76
C THR A 42 25.17 -20.16 53.12
N PRO A 43 23.96 -20.32 52.55
CA PRO A 43 22.78 -19.67 53.10
C PRO A 43 22.18 -20.53 54.22
N GLU A 44 22.16 -19.91 55.40
CA GLU A 44 21.48 -20.31 56.62
C GLU A 44 19.96 -20.49 56.38
N ALA A 45 19.42 -21.62 56.83
CA ALA A 45 18.01 -21.97 56.68
C ALA A 45 17.14 -21.11 57.61
N ALA A 46 16.70 -19.94 57.12
CA ALA A 46 15.70 -19.14 57.79
C ALA A 46 14.31 -19.80 57.65
N SER A 47 13.82 -20.27 58.78
CA SER A 47 12.48 -20.82 59.01
C SER A 47 11.38 -19.87 58.50
N LEU A 48 10.83 -20.19 57.33
CA LEU A 48 9.65 -19.52 56.76
C LEU A 48 8.40 -20.10 57.41
N LYS A 49 7.67 -19.27 58.15
CA LYS A 49 6.33 -19.58 58.67
C LYS A 49 5.37 -19.88 57.49
N PRO A 50 4.42 -20.81 57.64
CA PRO A 50 3.42 -21.09 56.61
C PRO A 50 2.61 -19.85 56.27
N VAL A 51 2.61 -19.44 55.00
CA VAL A 51 1.71 -18.42 54.46
C VAL A 51 0.32 -19.05 54.33
N PRO A 52 -0.74 -18.48 54.94
CA PRO A 52 -2.09 -19.03 54.78
C PRO A 52 -2.58 -18.86 53.33
N PRO A 53 -3.39 -19.80 52.82
CA PRO A 53 -3.93 -19.71 51.47
C PRO A 53 -4.77 -18.44 51.31
N ARG A 54 -4.52 -17.72 50.22
CA ARG A 54 -5.21 -16.49 49.84
C ARG A 54 -6.68 -16.83 49.56
N VAL A 55 -7.57 -16.52 50.51
CA VAL A 55 -9.03 -16.59 50.29
C VAL A 55 -9.37 -15.62 49.16
N GLN A 56 -9.64 -16.16 47.97
CA GLN A 56 -10.17 -15.37 46.88
C GLN A 56 -11.59 -14.97 47.27
N ARG A 57 -11.78 -13.73 47.76
CA ARG A 57 -13.11 -13.11 47.76
C ARG A 57 -13.53 -12.98 46.30
N THR A 58 -14.33 -13.92 45.84
CA THR A 58 -15.15 -13.76 44.64
C THR A 58 -16.05 -12.55 44.90
N ARG A 59 -15.61 -11.36 44.46
CA ARG A 59 -16.55 -10.26 44.24
C ARG A 59 -17.49 -10.77 43.15
N GLN A 60 -18.64 -11.30 43.56
CA GLN A 60 -19.80 -11.38 42.69
C GLN A 60 -20.05 -9.95 42.20
N ARG A 61 -19.54 -9.63 41.00
CA ARG A 61 -20.01 -8.48 40.26
C ARG A 61 -21.42 -8.86 39.87
N ASN A 62 -22.39 -8.36 40.63
CA ASN A 62 -23.77 -8.36 40.20
C ASN A 62 -23.79 -7.76 38.79
N ALA A 63 -24.17 -8.59 37.81
CA ALA A 63 -24.29 -8.16 36.43
C ALA A 63 -25.32 -7.02 36.40
N ALA A 64 -24.90 -5.87 35.90
CA ALA A 64 -25.82 -4.78 35.65
C ALA A 64 -26.91 -5.26 34.67
N PRO A 65 -28.19 -4.95 34.91
CA PRO A 65 -29.26 -5.38 34.01
C PRO A 65 -29.02 -4.83 32.60
N PRO A 66 -29.39 -5.58 31.54
CA PRO A 66 -29.18 -5.13 30.18
C PRO A 66 -29.88 -3.80 29.97
N ARG A 67 -29.11 -2.76 29.61
CA ARG A 67 -29.66 -1.47 29.20
C ARG A 67 -30.55 -1.73 27.99
N ARG A 68 -31.87 -1.56 28.15
CA ARG A 68 -32.82 -1.62 27.04
C ARG A 68 -32.31 -0.68 25.95
N ARG A 69 -31.96 -1.25 24.79
CA ARG A 69 -31.61 -0.47 23.60
C ARG A 69 -32.78 0.44 23.32
N ARG A 70 -32.57 1.76 23.40
CA ARG A 70 -33.58 2.71 22.93
C ARG A 70 -33.82 2.39 21.46
N PRO A 71 -35.08 2.32 21.00
CA PRO A 71 -35.34 2.20 19.58
C PRO A 71 -34.61 3.37 18.92
N TRP A 72 -33.86 3.05 17.85
CA TRP A 72 -33.25 4.04 16.99
C TRP A 72 -34.40 4.95 16.55
N LYS A 73 -34.49 6.14 17.14
CA LYS A 73 -35.37 7.16 16.58
C LYS A 73 -34.78 7.40 15.21
N THR A 74 -35.53 7.07 14.17
CA THR A 74 -35.29 7.54 12.81
C THR A 74 -35.09 9.05 12.92
N ILE A 75 -33.84 9.49 12.89
CA ILE A 75 -33.52 10.88 12.65
C ILE A 75 -33.99 11.07 11.22
N ARG A 76 -35.18 11.64 11.06
CA ARG A 76 -35.58 12.23 9.80
C ARG A 76 -34.55 13.36 9.60
N ILE A 77 -33.54 13.09 8.78
CA ILE A 77 -32.63 14.12 8.28
C ILE A 77 -33.51 14.94 7.36
N GLU A 78 -34.14 15.96 7.94
CA GLU A 78 -34.72 17.04 7.17
C GLU A 78 -33.55 17.68 6.41
N PRO A 79 -33.58 17.75 5.07
CA PRO A 79 -32.52 18.38 4.33
C PRO A 79 -32.45 19.83 4.83
N ALA A 80 -31.35 20.16 5.51
CA ALA A 80 -31.06 21.52 5.89
C ALA A 80 -31.17 22.36 4.62
N ALA A 81 -32.13 23.28 4.60
CA ALA A 81 -32.23 24.27 3.54
C ALA A 81 -30.84 24.89 3.36
N PRO A 82 -30.36 25.08 2.11
CA PRO A 82 -29.05 25.66 1.90
C PRO A 82 -29.04 27.01 2.58
N SER A 83 -28.18 27.15 3.60
CA SER A 83 -27.84 28.47 4.12
C SER A 83 -27.13 29.19 2.98
N ALA A 84 -27.91 29.96 2.22
CA ALA A 84 -27.41 30.91 1.25
C ALA A 84 -26.52 31.87 2.03
N THR A 85 -25.24 31.56 2.09
CA THR A 85 -24.26 32.49 2.61
C THR A 85 -24.21 33.59 1.57
N ASP A 86 -24.69 34.77 1.92
CA ASP A 86 -24.57 35.99 1.15
C ASP A 86 -23.08 36.39 1.09
N GLN A 87 -22.27 35.56 0.43
CA GLN A 87 -20.94 35.92 0.01
C GLN A 87 -21.06 36.57 -1.36
N ARG A 88 -21.62 37.77 -1.37
CA ARG A 88 -21.43 38.68 -2.50
C ARG A 88 -19.92 38.98 -2.59
N PRO A 89 -19.23 38.56 -3.65
CA PRO A 89 -17.84 38.94 -3.83
C PRO A 89 -17.77 40.48 -3.88
N PRO A 90 -16.79 41.14 -3.23
CA PRO A 90 -16.60 42.56 -3.46
C PRO A 90 -16.36 42.76 -4.96
N ALA A 91 -17.17 43.61 -5.59
CA ALA A 91 -16.96 43.99 -6.97
C ALA A 91 -15.58 44.64 -7.08
N SER A 92 -14.62 43.91 -7.65
CA SER A 92 -13.31 44.42 -7.99
C SER A 92 -13.50 45.66 -8.87
N ARG A 93 -13.31 46.86 -8.32
CA ARG A 93 -13.33 48.14 -9.06
C ARG A 93 -12.12 48.29 -9.99
N GLN A 94 -11.43 47.21 -10.32
CA GLN A 94 -10.35 47.23 -11.28
C GLN A 94 -10.93 46.91 -12.65
N ARG A 95 -11.31 47.98 -13.35
CA ARG A 95 -11.51 47.94 -14.80
C ARG A 95 -10.16 47.53 -15.41
N PRO A 96 -10.04 46.37 -16.08
CA PRO A 96 -8.80 46.06 -16.79
C PRO A 96 -8.51 47.18 -17.79
N PRO A 97 -7.25 47.62 -17.97
CA PRO A 97 -6.92 48.56 -19.03
C PRO A 97 -7.37 47.94 -20.36
N ALA A 98 -8.12 48.71 -21.14
CA ALA A 98 -8.43 48.32 -22.51
C ALA A 98 -7.10 48.26 -23.27
N THR A 99 -6.59 47.06 -23.50
CA THR A 99 -5.58 46.85 -24.52
C THR A 99 -6.26 47.12 -25.85
N ASP A 100 -6.00 48.30 -26.41
CA ASP A 100 -6.36 48.69 -27.76
C ASP A 100 -5.47 47.93 -28.75
N HIS A 101 -5.61 46.59 -28.75
CA HIS A 101 -5.16 45.76 -29.85
C HIS A 101 -6.23 45.82 -30.91
N ARG A 102 -6.30 46.93 -31.63
CA ARG A 102 -6.97 47.01 -32.91
C ARG A 102 -6.22 46.08 -33.85
N PRO A 103 -6.79 44.93 -34.27
CA PRO A 103 -6.15 44.12 -35.29
C PRO A 103 -6.13 44.97 -36.56
N THR A 104 -4.94 45.29 -37.05
CA THR A 104 -4.76 45.85 -38.38
C THR A 104 -5.32 44.82 -39.36
N ALA A 105 -6.48 45.11 -39.95
CA ALA A 105 -7.03 44.31 -41.02
C ALA A 105 -6.10 44.46 -42.23
N THR A 106 -5.16 43.52 -42.37
CA THR A 106 -4.40 43.39 -43.61
C THR A 106 -5.39 42.94 -44.67
N ASP A 107 -5.65 43.80 -45.65
CA ASP A 107 -6.48 43.55 -46.83
C ASP A 107 -5.79 42.55 -47.77
N GLN A 108 -5.53 41.34 -47.27
CA GLN A 108 -5.05 40.22 -48.05
C GLN A 108 -6.25 39.35 -48.39
N ARG A 109 -6.93 39.72 -49.47
CA ARG A 109 -7.84 38.83 -50.20
C ARG A 109 -7.06 37.58 -50.60
N PRO A 110 -7.37 36.39 -50.04
CA PRO A 110 -6.72 35.16 -50.48
C PRO A 110 -7.10 34.89 -51.94
N PRO A 111 -6.16 34.55 -52.84
CA PRO A 111 -6.53 34.02 -54.14
C PRO A 111 -7.33 32.74 -53.92
N ALA A 112 -8.40 32.57 -54.70
CA ALA A 112 -9.24 31.38 -54.67
C ALA A 112 -8.37 30.15 -54.95
N ALA A 113 -7.99 29.42 -53.89
CA ALA A 113 -7.39 28.12 -54.02
C ALA A 113 -8.45 27.17 -54.62
N PRO A 114 -8.11 26.36 -55.64
CA PRO A 114 -9.03 25.34 -56.12
C PRO A 114 -9.32 24.40 -54.95
N VAL A 115 -10.61 24.18 -54.69
CA VAL A 115 -11.10 23.18 -53.74
C VAL A 115 -10.67 21.81 -54.27
N ALA A 116 -9.46 21.38 -53.90
CA ALA A 116 -9.01 20.02 -54.10
C ALA A 116 -9.89 19.13 -53.22
N GLN A 117 -10.74 18.34 -53.86
CA GLN A 117 -11.58 17.35 -53.21
C GLN A 117 -10.68 16.36 -52.46
N GLN A 118 -10.49 16.59 -51.16
CA GLN A 118 -9.85 15.62 -50.28
C GLN A 118 -10.79 14.43 -50.15
N ARG A 119 -10.50 13.38 -50.92
CA ARG A 119 -11.07 12.04 -50.65
C ARG A 119 -10.69 11.69 -49.21
N PRO A 120 -11.65 11.33 -48.35
CA PRO A 120 -11.31 10.84 -47.02
C PRO A 120 -10.44 9.60 -47.20
N ALA A 121 -9.19 9.67 -46.74
CA ALA A 121 -8.37 8.48 -46.61
C ALA A 121 -9.03 7.60 -45.56
N VAL A 122 -9.69 6.53 -46.01
CA VAL A 122 -10.15 5.45 -45.13
C VAL A 122 -8.88 4.84 -44.54
N ALA A 123 -8.60 5.14 -43.27
CA ALA A 123 -7.53 4.48 -42.55
C ALA A 123 -7.80 2.97 -42.57
N PRO A 124 -6.81 2.12 -42.89
CA PRO A 124 -7.00 0.69 -42.82
C PRO A 124 -7.35 0.34 -41.37
N GLN A 125 -8.56 -0.18 -41.17
CA GLN A 125 -8.92 -0.74 -39.86
C GLN A 125 -8.04 -1.96 -39.66
N SER A 126 -7.10 -1.85 -38.72
CA SER A 126 -6.19 -2.94 -38.36
C SER A 126 -7.01 -4.09 -37.77
N MET A 127 -7.36 -5.06 -38.60
CA MET A 127 -7.87 -6.35 -38.13
C MET A 127 -6.76 -6.99 -37.31
N ALA A 128 -6.99 -7.15 -36.01
CA ALA A 128 -6.09 -7.90 -35.14
C ALA A 128 -5.94 -9.32 -35.70
N ASP A 129 -4.69 -9.74 -35.94
CA ASP A 129 -4.38 -11.08 -36.42
C ASP A 129 -4.76 -12.11 -35.33
N PRO A 130 -5.73 -13.01 -35.56
CA PRO A 130 -6.15 -14.01 -34.57
C PRO A 130 -5.06 -15.05 -34.27
N ARG A 131 -3.95 -15.06 -35.03
CA ARG A 131 -2.78 -15.92 -34.79
C ARG A 131 -1.70 -15.27 -33.94
N ARG A 132 -1.76 -13.95 -33.72
CA ARG A 132 -0.83 -13.31 -32.78
C ARG A 132 -1.27 -13.73 -31.38
N PRO A 133 -0.43 -14.46 -30.61
CA PRO A 133 -0.75 -14.67 -29.21
C PRO A 133 -0.94 -13.28 -28.59
N ALA A 134 -2.04 -13.09 -27.86
CA ALA A 134 -2.20 -11.91 -27.02
C ALA A 134 -0.88 -11.74 -26.24
N PRO A 135 -0.34 -10.52 -26.07
CA PRO A 135 0.82 -10.33 -25.22
C PRO A 135 0.48 -11.00 -23.90
N LEU A 136 1.13 -12.13 -23.63
CA LEU A 136 1.11 -12.67 -22.28
C LEU A 136 1.68 -11.52 -21.46
N LEU A 137 0.97 -11.13 -20.41
CA LEU A 137 1.55 -10.27 -19.40
C LEU A 137 2.71 -11.06 -18.83
N SER A 138 3.87 -10.95 -19.48
CA SER A 138 5.06 -11.59 -18.99
C SER A 138 5.34 -10.96 -17.64
N PRO A 139 5.45 -11.75 -16.57
CA PRO A 139 5.65 -11.21 -15.23
C PRO A 139 6.90 -10.31 -15.18
N GLU A 140 7.87 -10.54 -16.07
CA GLU A 140 9.13 -9.80 -16.18
C GLU A 140 9.01 -8.29 -16.48
N ASN A 141 7.87 -7.82 -17.01
CA ASN A 141 7.61 -6.39 -17.24
C ASN A 141 6.40 -5.87 -16.46
N MET A 142 5.87 -6.68 -15.54
CA MET A 142 4.69 -6.31 -14.78
C MET A 142 5.06 -5.34 -13.65
N ARG A 143 4.42 -4.17 -13.64
CA ARG A 143 4.59 -3.12 -12.62
C ARG A 143 3.25 -2.81 -11.97
N VAL A 144 2.92 -3.55 -10.92
CA VAL A 144 1.64 -3.45 -10.22
C VAL A 144 1.88 -3.44 -8.73
N LEU A 145 1.47 -2.37 -8.07
CA LEU A 145 1.64 -2.16 -6.64
C LEU A 145 0.31 -1.77 -6.00
N VAL A 146 0.04 -2.38 -4.84
CA VAL A 146 -0.96 -1.91 -3.89
C VAL A 146 -0.25 -1.09 -2.83
N LEU A 147 -0.67 0.15 -2.70
CA LEU A 147 -0.11 1.12 -1.77
C LEU A 147 -1.11 1.34 -0.65
N THR A 148 -0.64 1.42 0.59
CA THR A 148 -1.49 1.74 1.74
C THR A 148 -0.85 2.79 2.62
N ALA A 149 -1.66 3.63 3.25
CA ALA A 149 -1.21 4.57 4.28
C ALA A 149 -2.18 4.51 5.47
N THR A 150 -1.63 4.31 6.66
CA THR A 150 -2.34 4.19 7.93
C THR A 150 -1.81 5.23 8.93
N PRO A 151 -2.68 6.01 9.60
CA PRO A 151 -2.27 6.84 10.74
C PRO A 151 -1.78 5.99 11.91
N GLY A 152 -0.72 6.42 12.58
CA GLY A 152 -0.08 5.70 13.67
C GLY A 152 1.18 4.94 13.28
N GLU A 153 1.83 4.34 14.28
CA GLU A 153 3.05 3.54 14.12
C GLU A 153 2.80 2.10 13.68
N GLN A 154 1.57 1.61 13.84
CA GLN A 154 1.19 0.24 13.51
C GLN A 154 0.33 0.22 12.27
N PHE A 155 0.56 -0.77 11.42
CA PHE A 155 -0.33 -1.02 10.30
C PHE A 155 -1.71 -1.48 10.82
N SER A 156 -2.76 -0.89 10.28
CA SER A 156 -4.16 -1.23 10.56
C SER A 156 -4.94 -1.14 9.26
N ALA A 157 -5.42 -2.29 8.78
CA ALA A 157 -6.22 -2.37 7.56
C ALA A 157 -7.51 -1.52 7.67
N ALA A 158 -8.14 -1.49 8.84
CA ALA A 158 -9.40 -0.76 9.07
C ALA A 158 -9.25 0.77 9.02
N ALA A 159 -8.07 1.29 9.37
CA ALA A 159 -7.76 2.72 9.33
C ALA A 159 -6.93 3.11 8.09
N SER A 160 -6.60 2.14 7.23
CA SER A 160 -5.77 2.36 6.05
C SER A 160 -6.58 2.94 4.90
N ARG A 161 -5.97 3.89 4.19
CA ARG A 161 -6.36 4.23 2.83
C ARG A 161 -5.49 3.41 1.89
N SER A 162 -6.01 3.06 0.71
CA SER A 162 -5.27 2.29 -0.29
C SER A 162 -5.45 2.82 -1.70
N ALA A 163 -4.43 2.59 -2.53
CA ALA A 163 -4.45 2.92 -3.95
C ALA A 163 -3.78 1.80 -4.76
N LEU A 164 -4.37 1.48 -5.91
CA LEU A 164 -3.77 0.61 -6.90
C LEU A 164 -2.96 1.46 -7.87
N LEU A 165 -1.70 1.09 -8.07
CA LEU A 165 -0.80 1.68 -9.04
C LEU A 165 -0.37 0.61 -10.04
N VAL A 166 -0.77 0.77 -11.30
CA VAL A 166 -0.29 -0.03 -12.43
C VAL A 166 0.53 0.89 -13.31
N CYS A 167 1.74 0.48 -13.68
CA CYS A 167 2.59 1.21 -14.61
C CYS A 167 2.68 0.47 -15.96
N ASP A 168 2.76 1.23 -17.05
CA ASP A 168 2.93 0.74 -18.43
C ASP A 168 1.82 -0.18 -18.97
N PRO A 169 0.62 0.36 -19.31
CA PRO A 169 0.23 1.77 -19.22
C PRO A 169 -0.25 2.16 -17.81
N THR A 170 -0.09 3.43 -17.44
CA THR A 170 -0.53 3.95 -16.14
C THR A 170 -2.03 3.78 -15.94
N ARG A 171 -2.43 3.02 -14.90
CA ARG A 171 -3.82 2.77 -14.51
C ARG A 171 -3.94 2.55 -13.00
N GLY A 172 -5.18 2.43 -12.52
CA GLY A 172 -5.51 2.15 -11.12
C GLY A 172 -6.23 3.30 -10.44
N SER A 173 -6.36 3.22 -9.11
CA SER A 173 -7.06 4.22 -8.30
C SER A 173 -6.14 5.33 -7.77
N HIS A 174 -4.83 5.26 -8.03
CA HIS A 174 -3.88 6.27 -7.58
C HIS A 174 -4.07 7.60 -8.33
N PRO A 175 -4.40 8.72 -7.64
CA PRO A 175 -4.76 9.98 -8.28
C PRO A 175 -3.60 10.63 -9.06
N GLN A 176 -2.36 10.37 -8.64
CA GLN A 176 -1.13 10.85 -9.29
C GLN A 176 -0.32 9.70 -9.90
N GLY A 177 -0.99 8.73 -10.53
CA GLY A 177 -0.37 7.49 -10.99
C GLY A 177 0.82 7.70 -11.92
N ALA A 178 0.74 8.66 -12.85
CA ALA A 178 1.81 8.91 -13.81
C ALA A 178 3.08 9.44 -13.14
N GLN A 179 2.93 10.38 -12.20
CA GLN A 179 4.06 10.92 -11.43
C GLN A 179 4.68 9.84 -10.53
N ALA A 180 3.84 9.05 -9.85
CA ALA A 180 4.30 7.95 -8.99
C ALA A 180 5.08 6.90 -9.78
N CYS A 181 4.58 6.48 -10.95
CA CYS A 181 5.29 5.55 -11.84
C CYS A 181 6.62 6.13 -12.32
N GLY A 182 6.67 7.42 -12.67
CA GLY A 182 7.92 8.09 -13.06
C GLY A 182 8.96 8.08 -11.94
N GLN A 183 8.56 8.40 -10.70
CA GLN A 183 9.46 8.39 -9.54
C GLN A 183 9.99 6.99 -9.23
N LEU A 184 9.12 5.97 -9.23
CA LEU A 184 9.54 4.59 -8.97
C LEU A 184 10.40 4.03 -10.09
N SER A 185 10.21 4.46 -11.34
CA SER A 185 11.06 4.03 -12.46
C SER A 185 12.50 4.49 -12.31
N VAL A 186 12.74 5.70 -11.79
CA VAL A 186 14.10 6.22 -11.54
C VAL A 186 14.86 5.36 -10.53
N VAL A 187 14.15 4.81 -9.53
CA VAL A 187 14.73 3.97 -8.48
C VAL A 187 14.50 2.47 -8.71
N ASN A 188 14.03 2.06 -9.89
CA ASN A 188 13.70 0.67 -10.21
C ASN A 188 12.79 -0.02 -9.17
N GLY A 189 11.78 0.70 -8.67
CA GLY A 189 10.84 0.18 -7.67
C GLY A 189 11.43 0.03 -6.26
N GLU A 190 12.66 0.50 -6.00
CA GLU A 190 13.30 0.45 -4.69
C GLU A 190 12.88 1.63 -3.82
N PHE A 191 11.90 1.41 -2.95
CA PHE A 191 11.33 2.45 -2.09
C PHE A 191 12.35 3.08 -1.13
N THR A 192 13.34 2.31 -0.69
CA THR A 192 14.40 2.82 0.21
C THR A 192 15.39 3.75 -0.49
N ALA A 193 15.42 3.74 -1.83
CA ALA A 193 16.26 4.63 -2.63
C ALA A 193 15.58 5.96 -2.99
N LEU A 194 14.29 6.14 -2.64
CA LEU A 194 13.59 7.42 -2.79
C LEU A 194 14.24 8.48 -1.90
N ARG A 195 14.46 9.67 -2.48
CA ARG A 195 15.12 10.78 -1.78
C ARG A 195 14.15 11.91 -1.48
N PRO A 196 14.31 12.59 -0.33
CA PRO A 196 13.56 13.79 -0.01
C PRO A 196 13.65 14.87 -1.09
N LEU A 197 12.51 15.51 -1.36
CA LEU A 197 12.42 16.69 -2.20
C LEU A 197 13.28 17.82 -1.60
N PRO A 198 14.15 18.46 -2.40
CA PRO A 198 15.00 19.53 -1.91
C PRO A 198 14.17 20.75 -1.52
N GLY A 199 14.60 21.46 -0.48
CA GLY A 199 13.98 22.72 -0.05
C GLY A 199 12.66 22.57 0.73
N VAL A 200 12.23 21.34 1.06
CA VAL A 200 11.05 21.11 1.91
C VAL A 200 11.49 21.00 3.37
N ALA A 201 11.03 21.94 4.20
CA ALA A 201 11.18 21.89 5.66
C ALA A 201 9.89 21.37 6.31
N CYS A 202 10.01 20.31 7.10
CA CYS A 202 8.89 19.75 7.87
C CYS A 202 8.97 20.16 9.33
N THR A 203 7.81 20.28 9.98
CA THR A 203 7.76 20.49 11.43
C THR A 203 8.24 19.24 12.16
N MET A 204 8.67 19.42 13.41
CA MET A 204 9.07 18.33 14.30
C MET A 204 7.88 17.69 15.05
N GLN A 205 6.65 18.05 14.70
CA GLN A 205 5.46 17.44 15.29
C GLN A 205 5.46 15.94 15.00
N TYR A 206 5.27 15.15 16.03
CA TYR A 206 5.12 13.71 15.91
C TYR A 206 3.63 13.36 15.75
N ASP A 207 3.27 12.89 14.56
CA ASP A 207 1.94 12.44 14.15
C ASP A 207 2.12 11.32 13.12
N PRO A 208 2.53 10.12 13.57
CA PRO A 208 3.15 9.14 12.71
C PRO A 208 2.20 8.60 11.64
N VAL A 209 2.78 8.24 10.49
CA VAL A 209 2.06 7.60 9.38
C VAL A 209 2.85 6.39 8.91
N THR A 210 2.22 5.23 8.95
CA THR A 210 2.77 3.98 8.46
C THR A 210 2.28 3.71 7.05
N VAL A 211 3.21 3.59 6.10
CA VAL A 211 2.91 3.24 4.71
C VAL A 211 3.35 1.83 4.40
N THR A 212 2.67 1.18 3.45
CA THR A 212 3.12 -0.08 2.87
C THR A 212 2.99 -0.06 1.35
N ALA A 213 3.88 -0.79 0.67
CA ALA A 213 3.74 -1.11 -0.73
C ALA A 213 3.95 -2.62 -0.92
N SER A 214 3.04 -3.25 -1.65
CA SER A 214 3.11 -4.68 -1.95
C SER A 214 2.71 -4.95 -3.39
N GLY A 215 3.45 -5.81 -4.08
CA GLY A 215 3.13 -6.18 -5.46
C GLY A 215 4.35 -6.65 -6.24
N ILE A 216 4.38 -6.34 -7.53
CA ILE A 216 5.43 -6.74 -8.47
C ILE A 216 5.98 -5.51 -9.19
N TRP A 217 7.30 -5.44 -9.34
CA TRP A 217 7.99 -4.46 -10.16
C TRP A 217 9.02 -5.15 -11.05
N ASP A 218 8.80 -5.15 -12.38
CA ASP A 218 9.67 -5.80 -13.36
C ASP A 218 9.98 -7.26 -12.97
N GLY A 219 8.93 -8.02 -12.65
CA GLY A 219 9.01 -9.42 -12.22
C GLY A 219 9.51 -9.65 -10.79
N ARG A 220 9.95 -8.62 -10.07
CA ARG A 220 10.41 -8.74 -8.68
C ARG A 220 9.29 -8.44 -7.69
N THR A 221 9.14 -9.27 -6.68
CA THR A 221 8.22 -9.02 -5.57
C THR A 221 8.70 -7.83 -4.75
N VAL A 222 7.84 -6.83 -4.61
CA VAL A 222 8.05 -5.67 -3.75
C VAL A 222 7.26 -5.88 -2.47
N ARG A 223 7.94 -5.70 -1.32
CA ARG A 223 7.33 -5.60 0.00
C ARG A 223 8.06 -4.52 0.78
N TYR A 224 7.38 -3.42 1.03
CA TYR A 224 7.92 -2.26 1.73
C TYR A 224 6.96 -1.85 2.84
N GLN A 225 7.52 -1.49 3.99
CA GLN A 225 6.80 -0.87 5.09
C GLN A 225 7.71 0.16 5.75
N HIS A 226 7.17 1.33 6.05
CA HIS A 226 7.91 2.37 6.75
C HIS A 226 6.97 3.26 7.54
N THR A 227 7.43 3.72 8.70
CA THR A 227 6.71 4.66 9.56
C THR A 227 7.44 5.98 9.55
N PHE A 228 6.78 7.01 9.03
CA PHE A 228 7.28 8.37 9.04
C PHE A 228 6.79 9.10 10.29
N GLY A 229 7.61 9.99 10.85
CA GLY A 229 7.26 10.75 12.05
C GLY A 229 6.07 11.71 11.85
N ASN A 230 5.84 12.16 10.62
CA ASN A 230 4.62 12.85 10.22
C ASN A 230 4.38 12.78 8.70
N SER A 231 3.19 13.20 8.29
CA SER A 231 2.78 13.21 6.88
C SER A 231 3.61 14.14 5.98
N CYS A 232 4.20 15.22 6.51
CA CYS A 232 5.10 16.08 5.75
C CYS A 232 6.38 15.32 5.37
N VAL A 233 7.02 14.65 6.34
CA VAL A 233 8.24 13.86 6.10
C VAL A 233 7.96 12.70 5.13
N MET A 234 6.79 12.06 5.24
CA MET A 234 6.36 11.04 4.28
C MET A 234 6.29 11.61 2.85
N ARG A 235 5.58 12.72 2.65
CA ARG A 235 5.39 13.31 1.31
C ARG A 235 6.68 13.91 0.75
N SER A 236 7.52 14.52 1.58
CA SER A 236 8.80 15.04 1.12
C SER A 236 9.72 13.91 0.67
N THR A 237 9.76 12.79 1.39
CA THR A 237 10.60 11.62 1.07
C THR A 237 10.11 10.84 -0.14
N THR A 238 8.80 10.61 -0.23
CA THR A 238 8.21 9.68 -1.21
C THR A 238 7.55 10.38 -2.39
N GLY A 239 7.43 11.70 -2.36
CA GLY A 239 6.82 12.50 -3.41
C GLY A 239 5.37 12.10 -3.69
N SER A 240 5.07 11.80 -4.96
CA SER A 240 3.74 11.41 -5.42
C SER A 240 3.41 9.95 -5.13
N VAL A 241 4.37 9.12 -4.72
CA VAL A 241 4.14 7.67 -4.52
C VAL A 241 3.09 7.38 -3.43
N PHE A 242 3.05 8.15 -2.35
CA PHE A 242 2.04 8.01 -1.29
C PHE A 242 1.08 9.21 -1.20
N ALA A 243 0.82 9.87 -2.33
CA ALA A 243 -0.05 11.06 -2.42
C ALA A 243 -1.48 10.69 -2.85
N PHE A 244 -2.18 9.91 -2.02
CA PHE A 244 -3.58 9.51 -2.19
C PHE A 244 -4.36 9.60 -0.87
#